data_AF-A0A0U3A9Y0-F1
#
_entry.id   AF-A0A0U3A9Y0-F1
#
_cell.length_a   1.000
_cell.length_b   1.000
_cell.length_c   1.000
_cell.angle_alpha   90.00
_cell.angle_beta   90.00
_cell.angle_gamma   90.00
#
_symmetry.space_group_name_H-M   'P 1'
#
loop_
_entity.id
_entity.type
_entity.pdbx_description
1 polymer ?
#
loop_
_entity_poly.entity_id
_entity_poly.type
_entity_poly.pdbx_seq_one_letter_code
_entity_poly.pdbx_strand_id
1 'polypeptide(L)'
;AQETPVVSALNEKRVALTEAAIALDASGAPALEATLRTTALNGAPETPVTNIRMLVRNRSAMSYAFVSGAVTFYDSAGVRCGEGVFKADALAVDESFETDTPGVRIRCEVATWRVVASHLLPRMPPNAPIGALIRTPSNFVISIDGETHPIQLDRPLTLTLGEKRRTIVVRTAQ
;
A
#
# COMPACT_ATOMS: atom_id res chain seq x y z
N ALA A 1 15.63 -7.90 -12.63
CA ALA A 1 14.52 -7.13 -12.03
C ALA A 1 14.29 -7.69 -10.64
N GLN A 2 14.51 -6.89 -9.61
CA GLN A 2 14.47 -7.33 -8.22
C GLN A 2 13.03 -7.23 -7.76
N GLU A 3 12.42 -8.38 -7.46
CA GLU A 3 11.04 -8.52 -7.03
C GLU A 3 10.91 -7.95 -5.61
N THR A 4 10.35 -6.73 -5.52
CA THR A 4 10.07 -6.10 -4.23
C THR A 4 9.09 -6.99 -3.46
N PRO A 5 9.42 -7.44 -2.23
CA PRO A 5 8.49 -8.25 -1.45
C PRO A 5 7.27 -7.39 -1.11
N VAL A 6 6.08 -7.88 -1.48
CA VAL A 6 4.79 -7.23 -1.16
C VAL A 6 4.51 -7.48 0.33
N VAL A 7 5.00 -6.59 1.21
CA VAL A 7 4.87 -6.74 2.67
C VAL A 7 3.48 -6.33 3.19
N SER A 8 2.54 -5.91 2.35
CA SER A 8 1.23 -5.43 2.86
C SER A 8 0.19 -6.51 3.17
N ALA A 9 0.35 -7.77 2.75
CA ALA A 9 -0.73 -8.77 2.75
C ALA A 9 -1.11 -9.42 4.10
N LEU A 10 -0.58 -8.94 5.23
CA LEU A 10 -0.80 -9.55 6.56
C LEU A 10 -1.86 -8.83 7.42
N ASN A 11 -2.27 -7.61 7.05
CA ASN A 11 -3.18 -6.81 7.87
C ASN A 11 -4.64 -6.81 7.38
N GLU A 12 -4.89 -7.11 6.10
CA GLU A 12 -6.26 -7.19 5.58
C GLU A 12 -7.00 -8.40 6.16
N LYS A 13 -8.10 -8.09 6.87
CA LYS A 13 -8.94 -9.07 7.55
C LYS A 13 -9.74 -9.92 6.55
N ARG A 14 -9.84 -11.23 6.83
CA ARG A 14 -10.82 -12.12 6.21
C ARG A 14 -12.20 -11.87 6.81
N VAL A 15 -13.20 -11.72 5.96
CA VAL A 15 -14.57 -11.37 6.36
C VAL A 15 -15.57 -12.39 5.82
N ALA A 16 -16.77 -12.41 6.40
CA ALA A 16 -17.87 -13.23 5.91
C ALA A 16 -18.32 -12.76 4.52
N LEU A 17 -18.95 -13.63 3.73
CA LEU A 17 -19.43 -13.32 2.37
C LEU A 17 -20.42 -12.14 2.31
N THR A 18 -21.11 -11.86 3.41
CA THR A 18 -22.09 -10.77 3.54
C THR A 18 -21.48 -9.47 4.11
N GLU A 19 -20.24 -9.51 4.59
CA GLU A 19 -19.54 -8.36 5.19
C GLU A 19 -18.66 -7.70 4.11
N ALA A 20 -18.55 -6.37 4.19
CA ALA A 20 -17.66 -5.62 3.32
C ALA A 20 -16.19 -5.87 3.68
N ALA A 21 -15.37 -6.22 2.69
CA ALA A 21 -13.93 -6.39 2.85
C ALA A 21 -13.20 -5.06 2.69
N ILE A 22 -12.23 -4.77 3.56
CA ILE A 22 -11.44 -3.55 3.51
C ILE A 22 -10.01 -3.87 3.05
N ALA A 23 -9.57 -3.18 2.00
CA ALA A 23 -8.17 -3.16 1.59
C ALA A 23 -7.49 -1.88 2.06
N LEU A 24 -6.25 -2.02 2.54
CA LEU A 24 -5.49 -0.92 3.11
C LEU A 24 -4.53 -0.32 2.09
N ASP A 25 -4.13 0.94 2.31
CA ASP A 25 -3.02 1.55 1.60
C ASP A 25 -1.66 1.22 2.25
N ALA A 26 -0.57 1.76 1.69
CA ALA A 26 0.78 1.56 2.20
C ALA A 26 1.01 2.10 3.61
N SER A 27 0.15 3.01 4.11
CA SER A 27 0.18 3.51 5.48
C SER A 27 -0.65 2.66 6.46
N GLY A 28 -1.38 1.67 5.95
CA GLY A 28 -2.32 0.86 6.73
C GLY A 28 -3.69 1.50 6.91
N ALA A 29 -3.98 2.60 6.21
CA ALA A 29 -5.30 3.25 6.27
C ALA A 29 -6.29 2.59 5.29
N PRO A 30 -7.60 2.58 5.57
CA PRO A 30 -8.61 2.05 4.65
C PRO A 30 -8.60 2.79 3.31
N ALA A 31 -8.37 2.07 2.23
CA ALA A 31 -8.32 2.62 0.88
C ALA A 31 -9.53 2.23 0.05
N LEU A 32 -9.83 0.93 0.00
CA LEU A 32 -10.94 0.38 -0.77
C LEU A 32 -11.85 -0.45 0.15
N GLU A 33 -13.14 -0.35 -0.10
CA GLU A 33 -14.17 -1.21 0.48
C GLU A 33 -14.81 -2.00 -0.64
N ALA A 34 -14.89 -3.32 -0.49
CA ALA A 34 -15.47 -4.21 -1.47
C ALA A 34 -16.66 -4.96 -0.87
N THR A 35 -17.74 -5.06 -1.63
CA THR A 35 -18.93 -5.85 -1.29
C THR A 35 -19.19 -6.88 -2.37
N LEU A 36 -19.28 -8.14 -1.96
CA LEU A 36 -19.55 -9.24 -2.87
C LEU A 36 -21.01 -9.22 -3.34
N ARG A 37 -21.23 -9.38 -4.64
CA ARG A 37 -22.57 -9.44 -5.26
C ARG A 37 -22.94 -10.85 -5.67
N THR A 38 -21.95 -11.67 -6.05
CA THR A 38 -22.19 -13.09 -6.31
C THR A 38 -22.51 -13.82 -5.02
N THR A 39 -23.72 -14.38 -4.93
CA THR A 39 -24.21 -15.11 -3.75
C THR A 39 -23.99 -16.62 -3.86
N ALA A 40 -23.91 -17.17 -5.07
CA ALA A 40 -23.63 -18.59 -5.32
C ALA A 40 -22.13 -18.84 -5.46
N LEU A 41 -21.48 -19.23 -4.37
CA LEU A 41 -20.04 -19.54 -4.29
C LEU A 41 -19.78 -20.98 -3.84
N ASN A 42 -20.59 -21.88 -4.35
CA ASN A 42 -20.53 -23.33 -4.15
C ASN A 42 -19.68 -24.00 -5.26
N GLY A 43 -18.39 -23.66 -5.29
CA GLY A 43 -17.46 -24.26 -6.24
C GLY A 43 -17.08 -25.69 -5.85
N ALA A 44 -16.76 -26.51 -6.85
CA ALA A 44 -16.22 -27.86 -6.66
C ALA A 44 -15.04 -28.11 -7.61
N PRO A 45 -14.21 -29.16 -7.40
CA PRO A 45 -13.08 -29.46 -8.27
C PRO A 45 -13.44 -29.54 -9.76
N GLU A 46 -14.56 -30.20 -10.07
CA GLU A 46 -15.03 -30.43 -11.46
C GLU A 46 -15.92 -29.30 -11.99
N THR A 47 -16.65 -28.60 -11.11
CA THR A 47 -17.54 -27.49 -11.45
C THR A 47 -17.12 -26.22 -10.70
N PRO A 48 -15.98 -25.62 -11.08
CA PRO A 48 -15.49 -24.43 -10.39
C PRO A 48 -16.37 -23.21 -10.71
N VAL A 49 -16.48 -22.28 -9.76
CA VAL A 49 -17.00 -20.94 -10.07
C VAL A 49 -15.91 -20.18 -10.82
N THR A 50 -16.24 -19.73 -12.03
CA THR A 50 -15.30 -19.10 -12.97
C THR A 50 -15.43 -17.59 -13.09
N ASN A 51 -16.45 -17.02 -12.45
CA ASN A 51 -16.66 -15.59 -12.40
C ASN A 51 -17.35 -15.21 -11.09
N ILE A 52 -16.95 -14.08 -10.52
CA ILE A 52 -17.62 -13.45 -9.39
C ILE A 52 -17.72 -11.96 -9.68
N ARG A 53 -18.77 -11.37 -9.13
CA ARG A 53 -19.08 -9.95 -9.22
C ARG A 53 -18.99 -9.31 -7.86
N MET A 54 -18.38 -8.14 -7.82
CA MET A 54 -18.30 -7.32 -6.62
C MET A 54 -18.43 -5.83 -6.95
N LEU A 55 -18.85 -5.07 -5.95
CA LEU A 55 -18.83 -3.62 -5.96
C LEU A 55 -17.60 -3.16 -5.17
N VAL A 56 -16.75 -2.33 -5.75
CA VAL A 56 -15.58 -1.76 -5.08
C VAL A 56 -15.76 -0.25 -4.98
N ARG A 57 -15.62 0.30 -3.76
CA ARG A 57 -15.77 1.70 -3.43
C ARG A 57 -14.44 2.28 -2.94
N ASN A 58 -14.11 3.49 -3.37
CA ASN A 58 -13.00 4.25 -2.81
C ASN A 58 -13.42 4.89 -1.48
N ARG A 59 -12.74 4.52 -0.39
CA ARG A 59 -12.95 5.08 0.96
C ARG A 59 -11.82 5.99 1.42
N SER A 60 -10.81 6.18 0.57
CA SER A 60 -9.71 7.09 0.85
C SER A 60 -10.14 8.55 0.66
N ALA A 61 -9.36 9.48 1.20
CA ALA A 61 -9.55 10.91 1.02
C ALA A 61 -9.08 11.44 -0.35
N MET A 62 -8.61 10.57 -1.26
CA MET A 62 -8.04 10.96 -2.55
C MET A 62 -8.63 10.15 -3.70
N SER A 63 -8.70 10.76 -4.89
CA SER A 63 -9.08 10.07 -6.11
C SER A 63 -7.91 9.26 -6.66
N TYR A 64 -8.18 8.11 -7.26
CA TYR A 64 -7.18 7.29 -7.93
C TYR A 64 -7.29 7.39 -9.45
N ALA A 65 -6.15 7.44 -10.12
CA ALA A 65 -6.00 7.37 -11.57
C ALA A 65 -5.71 5.94 -12.06
N PHE A 66 -5.59 4.99 -11.14
CA PHE A 66 -5.60 3.55 -11.41
C PHE A 66 -5.71 2.83 -10.07
N VAL A 67 -6.59 1.83 -10.01
CA VAL A 67 -6.65 0.89 -8.89
C VAL A 67 -6.58 -0.53 -9.42
N SER A 68 -5.85 -1.39 -8.72
CA SER A 68 -5.92 -2.84 -8.94
C SER A 68 -5.65 -3.59 -7.66
N GLY A 69 -6.14 -4.81 -7.60
CA GLY A 69 -5.93 -5.68 -6.46
C GLY A 69 -6.35 -7.11 -6.73
N ALA A 70 -6.28 -7.90 -5.66
CA ALA A 70 -6.67 -9.29 -5.66
C ALA A 70 -7.81 -9.51 -4.66
N VAL A 71 -8.68 -10.45 -5.00
CA VAL A 71 -9.67 -11.02 -4.10
C VAL A 71 -9.32 -12.49 -3.88
N THR A 72 -9.29 -12.92 -2.63
CA THR A 72 -8.97 -14.29 -2.24
C THR A 72 -10.14 -14.91 -1.49
N PHE A 73 -10.49 -16.15 -1.83
CA PHE A 73 -11.59 -16.91 -1.24
C PHE A 73 -11.08 -18.11 -0.45
N TYR A 74 -11.75 -18.39 0.67
CA TYR A 74 -11.37 -19.44 1.60
C TYR A 74 -12.57 -20.31 2.00
N ASP A 75 -12.33 -21.60 2.19
CA ASP A 75 -13.33 -22.51 2.76
C ASP A 75 -13.53 -22.29 4.28
N SER A 76 -14.37 -23.14 4.89
CA SER A 76 -14.66 -23.11 6.33
C SER A 76 -13.46 -23.47 7.22
N ALA A 77 -12.46 -24.18 6.68
CA ALA A 77 -11.20 -24.46 7.36
C ALA A 77 -10.18 -23.32 7.19
N GLY A 78 -10.50 -22.30 6.41
CA GLY A 78 -9.63 -21.17 6.11
C GLY A 78 -8.57 -21.47 5.05
N VAL A 79 -8.73 -22.55 4.29
CA VAL A 79 -7.84 -22.92 3.18
C VAL A 79 -8.19 -22.08 1.95
N ARG A 80 -7.18 -21.45 1.35
CA ARG A 80 -7.34 -20.67 0.13
C ARG A 80 -7.76 -21.59 -1.02
N CYS A 81 -8.90 -21.30 -1.66
CA CYS A 81 -9.48 -22.15 -2.71
C CYS A 81 -9.85 -21.41 -4.00
N GLY A 82 -9.63 -20.10 -4.05
CA GLY A 82 -9.83 -19.28 -5.25
C GLY A 82 -9.18 -17.91 -5.11
N GLU A 83 -8.74 -17.35 -6.24
CA GLU A 83 -8.24 -15.98 -6.33
C GLU A 83 -8.66 -15.35 -7.65
N GLY A 84 -9.06 -14.09 -7.60
CA GLY A 84 -9.37 -13.26 -8.75
C GLY A 84 -8.66 -11.93 -8.64
N VAL A 85 -8.60 -11.21 -9.76
CA VAL A 85 -8.04 -9.86 -9.83
C VAL A 85 -9.12 -8.87 -10.26
N PHE A 86 -8.98 -7.63 -9.82
CA PHE A 86 -9.83 -6.52 -10.26
C PHE A 86 -8.99 -5.30 -10.61
N LYS A 87 -9.54 -4.45 -11.46
CA LYS A 87 -8.92 -3.18 -11.84
C LYS A 87 -9.98 -2.15 -12.22
N ALA A 88 -9.65 -0.87 -12.02
CA ALA A 88 -10.35 0.25 -12.61
C ALA A 88 -9.36 1.35 -12.98
N ASP A 89 -9.62 1.99 -14.12
CA ASP A 89 -8.75 3.04 -14.67
C ASP A 89 -8.90 4.38 -13.96
N ALA A 90 -10.02 4.62 -13.26
CA ALA A 90 -10.19 5.78 -12.41
C ALA A 90 -11.20 5.46 -11.32
N LEU A 91 -11.01 6.06 -10.14
CA LEU A 91 -11.96 5.94 -9.05
C LEU A 91 -11.87 7.17 -8.14
N ALA A 92 -12.87 8.06 -8.25
CA ALA A 92 -13.00 9.24 -7.40
C ALA A 92 -13.34 8.88 -5.95
N VAL A 93 -13.20 9.85 -5.04
CA VAL A 93 -13.59 9.68 -3.63
C VAL A 93 -15.07 9.30 -3.55
N ASP A 94 -15.37 8.28 -2.74
CA ASP A 94 -16.71 7.69 -2.57
C ASP A 94 -17.37 7.12 -3.83
N GLU A 95 -16.68 7.16 -4.98
CA GLU A 95 -17.13 6.50 -6.19
C GLU A 95 -17.04 4.97 -6.02
N SER A 96 -17.98 4.28 -6.64
CA SER A 96 -18.01 2.82 -6.68
C SER A 96 -18.08 2.32 -8.11
N PHE A 97 -17.44 1.20 -8.39
CA PHE A 97 -17.57 0.50 -9.66
C PHE A 97 -17.90 -0.97 -9.43
N GLU A 98 -18.73 -1.51 -10.31
CA GLU A 98 -19.03 -2.94 -10.34
C GLU A 98 -18.01 -3.62 -11.25
N THR A 99 -17.45 -4.73 -10.79
CA THR A 99 -16.43 -5.46 -11.52
C THR A 99 -16.59 -6.95 -11.36
N ASP A 100 -16.30 -7.65 -12.45
CA ASP A 100 -16.16 -9.09 -12.49
C ASP A 100 -14.67 -9.44 -12.36
N THR A 101 -14.33 -10.59 -11.77
CA THR A 101 -12.92 -11.03 -11.71
C THR A 101 -12.64 -12.14 -12.72
N PRO A 102 -12.21 -11.81 -13.95
CA PRO A 102 -11.99 -12.80 -14.99
C PRO A 102 -10.88 -13.78 -14.59
N GLY A 103 -11.11 -15.07 -14.88
CA GLY A 103 -10.13 -16.12 -14.62
C GLY A 103 -10.07 -16.61 -13.17
N VAL A 104 -10.93 -16.11 -12.28
CA VAL A 104 -11.12 -16.71 -10.95
C VAL A 104 -11.52 -18.17 -11.11
N ARG A 105 -10.97 -19.06 -10.28
CA ARG A 105 -11.35 -20.47 -10.29
C ARG A 105 -11.52 -20.97 -8.86
N ILE A 106 -12.74 -20.85 -8.34
CA ILE A 106 -13.09 -21.27 -6.98
C ILE A 106 -13.50 -22.73 -7.01
N ARG A 107 -12.79 -23.59 -6.28
CA ARG A 107 -13.00 -25.05 -6.26
C ARG A 107 -13.56 -25.59 -4.95
N CYS A 108 -14.03 -24.71 -4.09
CA CYS A 108 -14.62 -25.05 -2.80
C CYS A 108 -15.92 -24.30 -2.53
N GLU A 109 -16.65 -24.75 -1.50
CA GLU A 109 -17.68 -23.95 -0.86
C GLU A 109 -17.03 -22.86 -0.02
N VAL A 110 -17.21 -21.60 -0.43
CA VAL A 110 -16.55 -20.46 0.20
C VAL A 110 -17.27 -20.07 1.48
N ALA A 111 -16.51 -19.87 2.56
CA ALA A 111 -17.02 -19.34 3.83
C ALA A 111 -16.58 -17.89 4.08
N THR A 112 -15.35 -17.55 3.70
CA THR A 112 -14.79 -16.21 3.93
C THR A 112 -14.01 -15.71 2.73
N TRP A 113 -13.80 -14.41 2.67
CA TRP A 113 -13.08 -13.76 1.58
C TRP A 113 -12.26 -12.58 2.10
N ARG A 114 -11.31 -12.12 1.28
CA ARG A 114 -10.42 -11.00 1.56
C ARG A 114 -10.13 -10.24 0.29
N VAL A 115 -9.97 -8.92 0.40
CA VAL A 115 -9.51 -8.06 -0.69
C VAL A 115 -8.22 -7.37 -0.28
N VAL A 116 -7.26 -7.28 -1.21
CA VAL A 116 -6.00 -6.57 -1.03
C VAL A 116 -5.80 -5.65 -2.23
N ALA A 117 -5.42 -4.41 -1.97
CA ALA A 117 -5.06 -3.47 -3.02
C ALA A 117 -3.57 -3.64 -3.36
N SER A 118 -3.28 -3.95 -4.63
CA SER A 118 -1.90 -4.12 -5.10
C SER A 118 -1.34 -2.82 -5.67
N HIS A 119 -2.18 -2.03 -6.34
CA HIS A 119 -1.80 -0.73 -6.86
C HIS A 119 -2.90 0.29 -6.59
N LEU A 120 -2.51 1.40 -5.98
CA LEU A 120 -3.35 2.56 -5.70
C LEU A 120 -2.58 3.77 -6.22
N LEU A 121 -2.79 4.16 -7.48
CA LEU A 121 -2.10 5.29 -8.09
C LEU A 121 -2.92 6.56 -7.90
N PRO A 122 -2.50 7.51 -7.04
CA PRO A 122 -3.26 8.72 -6.80
C PRO A 122 -3.40 9.56 -8.07
N ARG A 123 -4.56 10.16 -8.28
CA ARG A 123 -4.78 11.13 -9.34
C ARG A 123 -4.22 12.48 -8.89
N MET A 124 -3.14 12.91 -9.53
CA MET A 124 -2.61 14.25 -9.30
C MET A 124 -3.46 15.30 -10.03
N PRO A 125 -3.86 16.40 -9.38
CA PRO A 125 -4.43 17.55 -10.06
C PRO A 125 -3.49 18.05 -11.16
N PRO A 126 -4.02 18.52 -12.31
CA PRO A 126 -3.19 19.27 -13.24
C PRO A 126 -2.61 20.49 -12.51
N ASN A 127 -1.29 20.68 -12.63
CA ASN A 127 -0.51 21.70 -11.91
C ASN A 127 -0.37 21.51 -10.40
N ALA A 128 -0.68 20.32 -9.86
CA ALA A 128 -0.24 20.02 -8.50
C ALA A 128 1.29 20.17 -8.44
N PRO A 129 1.83 20.97 -7.52
CA PRO A 129 3.27 20.99 -7.32
C PRO A 129 3.66 19.55 -6.99
N ILE A 130 4.54 18.95 -7.80
CA ILE A 130 5.24 17.74 -7.38
C ILE A 130 5.88 18.16 -6.06
N GLY A 131 5.35 17.66 -4.94
CA GLY A 131 5.93 17.94 -3.65
C GLY A 131 7.40 17.60 -3.80
N ALA A 132 8.27 18.62 -3.72
CA ALA A 132 9.69 18.35 -3.64
C ALA A 132 9.83 17.25 -2.59
N LEU A 133 10.59 16.20 -2.86
CA LEU A 133 11.00 15.30 -1.79
C LEU A 133 11.75 16.20 -0.82
N ILE A 134 11.04 16.75 0.18
CA ILE A 134 11.63 17.52 1.24
C ILE A 134 12.32 16.46 2.08
N ARG A 135 13.48 15.98 1.62
CA ARG A 135 14.55 15.75 2.57
C ARG A 135 14.70 17.08 3.24
N THR A 136 14.12 17.23 4.42
CA THR A 136 14.45 18.33 5.31
C THR A 136 15.97 18.30 5.38
N PRO A 137 16.68 19.30 4.82
CA PRO A 137 18.12 19.31 4.92
C PRO A 137 18.40 19.29 6.41
N SER A 138 18.98 18.18 6.88
CA SER A 138 19.31 18.01 8.27
C SER A 138 20.49 18.96 8.48
N ASN A 139 20.20 20.16 9.00
CA ASN A 139 21.26 21.07 9.40
C ASN A 139 21.97 20.40 10.57
N PHE A 140 23.12 19.80 10.30
CA PHE A 140 23.94 19.22 11.36
C PHE A 140 24.60 20.36 12.13
N VAL A 141 24.50 20.32 13.45
CA VAL A 141 25.23 21.22 14.34
C VAL A 141 26.02 20.38 15.31
N ILE A 142 27.24 20.82 15.62
CA ILE A 142 28.04 20.25 16.69
C ILE A 142 28.14 21.29 17.80
N SER A 143 27.89 20.86 19.04
CA SER A 143 28.10 21.71 20.22
C SER A 143 29.38 21.29 20.93
N ILE A 144 30.22 22.27 21.26
CA ILE A 144 31.47 22.09 22.00
C ILE A 144 31.49 23.15 23.09
N ASP A 145 31.57 22.72 24.35
CA ASP A 145 31.63 23.60 25.53
C ASP A 145 30.52 24.68 25.57
N GLY A 146 29.35 24.37 24.99
CA GLY A 146 28.19 25.28 24.93
C GLY A 146 28.14 26.19 23.70
N GLU A 147 29.20 26.26 22.90
CA GLU A 147 29.21 26.96 21.60
C GLU A 147 28.69 26.02 20.50
N THR A 148 27.84 26.54 19.60
CA THR A 148 27.23 25.75 18.52
C THR A 148 27.84 26.11 17.18
N HIS A 149 28.36 25.11 16.46
CA HIS A 149 28.94 25.29 15.14
C HIS A 149 28.15 24.51 14.08
N PRO A 150 27.76 25.14 12.95
CA PRO A 150 27.13 24.43 11.84
C PRO A 150 28.15 23.55 11.13
N ILE A 151 27.73 22.33 10.77
CA ILE A 151 28.56 21.39 10.02
C ILE A 151 27.83 20.87 8.78
N GLN A 152 28.58 20.70 7.70
CA GLN A 152 28.08 20.20 6.42
C GLN A 152 28.79 18.88 6.09
N LEU A 153 28.08 17.98 5.41
CA LEU A 153 28.70 16.76 4.89
C LEU A 153 29.85 17.13 3.94
N ASP A 154 30.96 16.40 4.09
CA ASP A 154 32.19 16.51 3.29
C ASP A 154 32.89 17.88 3.31
N ARG A 155 32.41 18.82 4.12
CA ARG A 155 33.03 20.14 4.28
C ARG A 155 33.83 20.21 5.59
N PRO A 156 35.13 20.49 5.55
CA PRO A 156 35.93 20.60 6.76
C PRO A 156 35.54 21.81 7.61
N LEU A 157 35.24 21.56 8.89
CA LEU A 157 35.16 22.57 9.94
C LEU A 157 36.45 22.55 10.73
N THR A 158 37.09 23.70 10.91
CA THR A 158 38.33 23.80 11.69
C THR A 158 38.08 24.56 12.99
N LEU A 159 38.34 23.90 14.12
CA LEU A 159 38.13 24.45 15.46
C LEU A 159 39.43 24.42 16.27
N THR A 160 39.56 25.34 17.22
CA THR A 160 40.66 25.34 18.19
C THR A 160 40.12 24.73 19.49
N LEU A 161 40.61 23.53 19.82
CA LEU A 161 40.21 22.81 21.03
C LEU A 161 41.39 22.84 22.01
N GLY A 162 41.28 23.66 23.06
CA GLY A 162 42.40 23.97 23.95
C GLY A 162 43.55 24.65 23.17
N GLU A 163 44.76 24.10 23.25
CA GLU A 163 45.95 24.65 22.56
C GLU A 163 46.16 24.11 21.14
N LYS A 164 45.27 23.23 20.64
CA LYS A 164 45.46 22.52 19.35
C LYS A 164 44.33 22.78 18.37
N ARG A 165 44.69 23.07 17.12
CA ARG A 165 43.76 23.20 16.00
C ARG A 165 43.39 21.81 15.47
N ARG A 166 42.10 21.53 15.33
CA ARG A 166 41.55 20.26 14.85
C ARG A 166 40.58 20.49 13.69
N THR A 167 40.57 19.55 12.76
CA THR A 167 39.69 19.58 11.58
C THR A 167 38.70 18.43 11.67
N ILE A 168 37.42 18.77 11.59
CA ILE A 168 36.31 17.83 11.65
C ILE A 168 35.66 17.75 10.27
N VAL A 169 35.47 16.54 9.75
CA VAL A 169 34.77 16.28 8.49
C VAL A 169 33.71 15.22 8.75
N VAL A 170 32.45 15.56 8.52
CA VAL A 170 31.33 14.61 8.66
C VAL A 170 31.14 13.90 7.33
N ARG A 171 31.05 12.57 7.38
CA ARG A 171 30.81 11.71 6.23
C ARG A 171 29.64 10.79 6.52
N THR A 172 29.00 10.30 5.47
CA THR A 172 28.00 9.23 5.59
C THR A 172 28.69 7.95 6.02
N ALA A 173 28.13 7.23 7.01
CA ALA A 173 28.55 5.88 7.30
C ALA A 173 28.25 4.99 6.10
N GLN A 174 29.22 4.17 5.69
CA GLN A 174 29.06 3.15 4.66
C GLN A 174 28.46 1.89 5.27
#